data_AF-A0A3D1QKM6-F1
#
_entry.id   AF-A0A3D1QKM6-F1
#
_cell.length_a   1.000
_cell.length_b   1.000
_cell.length_c   1.000
_cell.angle_alpha   90.00
_cell.angle_beta   90.00
_cell.angle_gamma   90.00
#
_symmetry.space_group_name_H-M   'P 1'
#
loop_
_entity.id
_entity.type
_entity.pdbx_description
1 polymer ?
#
loop_
_entity_poly.entity_id
_entity_poly.type
_entity_poly.pdbx_seq_one_letter_code
_entity_poly.pdbx_strand_id
1 'polypeptide(L)' 'MCGIMGYIGRSDAVPVIIDGLSRLEYRGYDSAGIVVYRPGMTASLDTMKRKGRLAELIDNLQDFPGSTLGIGHTRWAT' A
#
# COMPACT_ATOMS: atom_id res chain seq x y z
N MET A 1 -2.26 17.30 0.98
CA MET A 1 -2.95 16.43 1.97
C MET A 1 -2.48 14.99 1.74
N CYS A 2 -2.83 14.02 2.57
CA CYS A 2 -2.43 12.62 2.34
C CYS A 2 -3.63 11.68 2.46
N GLY A 3 -3.51 10.47 1.95
CA GLY A 3 -4.47 9.37 2.10
C GLY A 3 -3.84 8.20 2.85
N ILE A 4 -4.60 7.55 3.74
CA ILE A 4 -4.20 6.33 4.45
C ILE A 4 -5.32 5.31 4.30
N MET A 5 -4.96 4.07 4.00
CA MET A 5 -5.87 2.93 4.01
C MET A 5 -5.25 1.77 4.75
N GLY A 6 -5.98 1.15 5.68
CA GLY A 6 -5.55 -0.04 6.40
C GLY A 6 -6.57 -1.16 6.24
N TYR A 7 -6.10 -2.40 6.29
CA TYR A 7 -6.96 -3.57 6.25
C TYR A 7 -6.47 -4.65 7.21
N ILE A 8 -7.41 -5.24 7.94
CA ILE A 8 -7.24 -6.42 8.79
C ILE A 8 -8.42 -7.33 8.51
N GLY A 9 -8.19 -8.55 8.04
CA GLY A 9 -9.29 -9.45 7.72
C GLY A 9 -8.86 -10.85 7.32
N ARG A 10 -9.63 -11.49 6.42
CA ARG A 10 -9.39 -12.87 5.95
C ARG A 10 -8.91 -12.95 4.50
N SER A 11 -9.29 -11.97 3.69
CA SER A 11 -8.82 -11.82 2.30
C SER A 11 -7.42 -11.21 2.24
N ASP A 12 -6.81 -11.24 1.06
CA ASP A 12 -5.56 -10.51 0.79
C ASP A 12 -5.78 -9.00 0.92
N ALA A 13 -4.94 -8.37 1.73
CA ALA A 13 -4.95 -6.95 2.07
C ALA A 13 -4.51 -6.09 0.90
N VAL A 14 -3.58 -6.58 0.07
CA VAL A 14 -2.98 -5.81 -1.02
C VAL A 14 -4.05 -5.22 -1.96
N PRO A 15 -4.94 -6.01 -2.59
CA PRO A 15 -5.96 -5.46 -3.50
C PRO A 15 -6.96 -4.53 -2.78
N VAL A 16 -7.31 -4.83 -1.53
CA VAL A 16 -8.25 -4.01 -0.74
C VAL A 16 -7.66 -2.64 -0.43
N ILE A 17 -6.38 -2.60 -0.02
CA ILE A 17 -5.65 -1.37 0.26
C ILE A 17 -5.50 -0.55 -1.03
N ILE A 18 -5.15 -1.19 -2.15
CA ILE A 18 -5.01 -0.50 -3.44
C ILE A 18 -6.33 0.13 -3.91
N ASP A 19 -7.46 -0.58 -3.82
CA ASP A 19 -8.78 0.01 -4.13
C ASP A 19 -9.07 1.22 -3.24
N GLY A 20 -8.85 1.10 -1.92
CA GLY A 20 -9.05 2.21 -0.99
C GLY A 20 -8.15 3.41 -1.28
N LEU A 21 -6.86 3.18 -1.58
CA LEU A 21 -5.94 4.24 -1.95
C LEU A 21 -6.31 4.93 -3.26
N SER A 22 -6.85 4.20 -4.25
CA SER A 22 -7.29 4.79 -5.52
C SER A 22 -8.37 5.87 -5.31
N ARG A 23 -9.27 5.64 -4.35
CA ARG A 23 -10.30 6.61 -3.94
C ARG A 23 -9.74 7.80 -3.16
N LEU A 24 -8.54 7.68 -2.60
CA LEU A 24 -7.87 8.72 -1.82
C LEU A 24 -6.77 9.46 -2.59
N GLU A 25 -6.45 9.04 -3.81
CA GLU A 25 -5.34 9.58 -4.61
C GLU A 25 -5.48 11.09 -4.86
N TYR A 26 -6.71 11.61 -4.94
CA TYR A 26 -6.97 13.05 -5.06
C TYR A 26 -6.40 13.88 -3.89
N ARG A 27 -6.12 13.26 -2.74
CA ARG A 27 -5.55 13.94 -1.57
C ARG A 27 -4.05 14.14 -1.68
N GLY A 28 -3.34 13.27 -2.41
CA GLY A 28 -1.89 13.26 -2.58
C GLY A 28 -1.44 12.20 -3.60
N TYR A 29 -0.54 12.58 -4.50
CA TYR A 29 -0.16 11.78 -5.67
C TYR A 29 1.32 11.91 -6.05
N ASP A 30 2.15 12.47 -5.15
CA ASP A 30 3.60 12.62 -5.39
C ASP A 30 4.38 11.33 -5.11
N SER A 31 3.82 10.48 -4.25
CA SER A 31 4.33 9.13 -3.97
C SER A 31 3.28 8.28 -3.29
N ALA A 32 3.40 6.96 -3.40
CA ALA A 32 2.57 6.00 -2.69
C ALA A 32 3.42 4.89 -2.07
N GLY A 33 2.89 4.22 -1.06
CA GLY A 33 3.50 3.03 -0.48
C GLY A 33 2.51 2.13 0.22
N ILE A 34 2.91 0.87 0.40
CA ILE A 34 2.19 -0.17 1.11
C ILE A 34 3.17 -0.97 1.97
N VAL A 35 2.71 -1.39 3.13
CA VAL A 35 3.38 -2.37 3.98
C VAL A 35 2.38 -3.45 4.39
N VAL A 36 2.85 -4.70 4.40
CA VAL A 36 2.07 -5.86 4.82
C VAL A 36 2.80 -6.63 5.90
N TYR A 37 2.04 -7.29 6.77
CA TYR A 37 2.59 -8.11 7.85
C TYR A 37 2.73 -9.56 7.41
N ARG A 38 3.91 -10.15 7.60
CA ARG A 38 4.19 -11.57 7.35
C ARG A 38 4.62 -12.27 8.64
N PRO A 39 3.69 -12.95 9.33
CA PRO A 39 4.05 -13.71 10.53
C PRO A 39 5.02 -14.85 10.18
N GLY A 40 5.99 -15.11 11.06
CA GLY A 40 6.93 -16.22 10.92
C GLY A 40 8.17 -15.95 10.05
N MET A 41 8.36 -14.71 9.57
CA MET A 41 9.58 -14.30 8.84
C MET A 41 10.50 -13.43 9.70
N THR A 42 11.81 -13.53 9.47
CA THR A 42 12.85 -12.75 10.18
C THR A 42 12.61 -11.24 10.09
N ALA A 43 12.12 -10.78 8.94
CA ALA A 43 11.51 -9.46 8.78
C ALA A 43 10.00 -9.67 8.62
N SER A 44 9.23 -9.33 9.65
CA SER A 44 7.78 -9.55 9.68
C SER A 44 6.98 -8.52 8.90
N LEU A 45 7.66 -7.60 8.20
CA LEU A 45 7.05 -6.54 7.41
C LEU A 45 7.71 -6.47 6.04
N ASP A 46 6.88 -6.45 5.01
CA ASP A 46 7.30 -6.22 3.63
C ASP A 46 6.75 -4.89 3.17
N THR A 47 7.61 -4.06 2.60
CA THR A 47 7.29 -2.68 2.24
C THR A 47 7.61 -2.42 0.78
N MET A 48 6.69 -1.77 0.07
CA MET A 48 6.90 -1.23 -1.26
C MET A 48 6.56 0.27 -1.27
N LYS A 49 7.45 1.09 -1.84
CA LYS A 49 7.23 2.54 -2.00
C LYS A 49 7.67 2.96 -3.40
N ARG A 50 6.91 3.87 -4.01
CA ARG A 50 7.23 4.46 -5.31
C ARG A 50 6.93 5.94 -5.32
N LYS A 51 7.79 6.70 -6.03
CA LYS A 51 7.53 8.09 -6.38
C LYS A 51 6.55 8.11 -7.55
N GLY A 52 5.69 9.12 -7.60
CA GLY A 52 4.66 9.29 -8.61
C GLY A 52 3.29 8.84 -8.11
N ARG A 53 2.39 8.66 -9.08
CA ARG A 53 0.99 8.29 -8.84
C ARG A 53 0.87 6.86 -8.31
N LEU A 54 -0.31 6.51 -7.80
CA LEU A 54 -0.58 5.16 -7.29
C LEU A 54 -0.30 4.08 -8.34
N ALA A 55 -0.51 4.36 -9.63
CA ALA A 55 -0.17 3.46 -10.73
C ALA A 55 1.29 2.98 -10.69
N GLU A 56 2.24 3.87 -10.37
CA GLU A 56 3.66 3.50 -10.26
C GLU A 56 3.90 2.46 -9.17
N LEU A 57 3.14 2.55 -8.06
CA LEU A 57 3.19 1.53 -7.01
C LEU A 57 2.62 0.22 -7.54
N ILE A 58 1.44 0.24 -8.18
CA ILE A 58 0.74 -0.95 -8.70
C ILE A 58 1.63 -1.74 -9.67
N ASP A 59 2.28 -1.06 -10.61
CA ASP A 59 3.15 -1.69 -11.61
C ASP A 59 4.36 -2.40 -10.98
N ASN A 60 4.69 -2.07 -9.72
CA ASN A 60 5.80 -2.63 -8.97
C ASN A 60 5.37 -3.63 -7.90
N LEU A 61 4.10 -4.04 -7.86
CA LEU A 61 3.57 -5.01 -6.89
C LEU A 61 3.48 -6.45 -7.42
N GLN A 62 3.96 -6.73 -8.64
CA GLN A 62 3.78 -8.04 -9.28
C GLN A 62 4.23 -9.23 -8.42
N ASP A 63 5.39 -9.12 -7.75
CA ASP A 63 5.95 -10.15 -6.85
C ASP A 63 5.82 -9.78 -5.37
N PHE A 64 4.98 -8.79 -5.04
CA PHE A 64 4.80 -8.36 -3.66
C PHE A 64 3.95 -9.38 -2.90
N PRO A 65 4.34 -9.78 -1.68
CA PRO A 65 3.63 -10.85 -0.99
C PRO A 65 2.23 -10.41 -0.57
N GLY A 66 1.28 -11.34 -0.70
CA GLY A 66 -0.04 -11.21 -0.09
C GLY A 66 0.03 -11.29 1.44
N SER A 67 -0.96 -10.73 2.12
CA SER A 67 -1.09 -10.78 3.57
C SER A 67 -2.53 -10.48 3.99
N THR A 68 -2.97 -10.93 5.15
CA THR A 68 -4.27 -10.56 5.71
C THR A 68 -4.26 -9.27 6.53
N LEU A 69 -3.10 -8.61 6.66
CA LEU A 69 -2.88 -7.40 7.44
C LEU A 69 -1.92 -6.46 6.72
N GLY A 70 -2.34 -5.21 6.51
CA GLY A 70 -1.48 -4.20 5.92
C GLY A 70 -2.01 -2.78 6.03
N ILE A 71 -1.16 -1.83 5.66
CA ILE A 71 -1.49 -0.41 5.56
C ILE A 71 -0.81 0.18 4.32
N GLY A 72 -1.50 1.10 3.65
CA GLY A 72 -1.00 1.88 2.54
C GLY A 72 -1.22 3.37 2.73
N HIS A 73 -0.45 4.17 2.00
CA HIS A 73 -0.45 5.62 2.10
C HIS A 73 -0.17 6.27 0.74
N THR A 74 -0.89 7.35 0.43
CA THR A 74 -0.58 8.28 -0.67
C THR A 74 -0.17 9.64 -0.09
N ARG A 75 0.93 10.21 -0.62
CA ARG A 75 1.57 11.41 -0.05
C ARG A 75 1.44 12.61 -1.00
N TRP A 76 1.19 13.78 -0.43
CA TRP A 76 1.48 15.09 -1.03
C TRP A 76 2.80 15.64 -0.46
N ALA A 77 3.76 15.95 -1.31
CA ALA A 77 5.04 16.54 -0.92
C ALA A 77 4.86 18.04 -0.72
N THR A 78 4.95 18.49 0.54
CA THR A 78 5.04 19.91 0.92
C THR A 78 6.48 20.31 1.13
#